data_AF-A0AAP0BL10-F1
#
_entry.id   AF-A0AAP0BL10-F1
#
_cell.length_a   1.000
_cell.length_b   1.000
_cell.length_c   1.000
_cell.angle_alpha   90.00
_cell.angle_beta   90.00
_cell.angle_gamma   90.00
#
_symmetry.space_group_name_H-M   'P 1'
#
loop_
_entity.id
_entity.type
_entity.pdbx_description
1 polymer ?
#
loop_
_entity_poly.entity_id
_entity_poly.type
_entity_poly.pdbx_seq_one_letter_code
_entity_poly.pdbx_strand_id
1 'polypeptide(L)'
;MWKFRPFSHRESACLEGRSIDVGNLKVHVRDPIGGGFSCVYLAHDVVHSSRKYAMKHVISNDGESLELVMKEISVMKLLKEHPNITKLISCSIMDMGRTKEALLVMEFCEMNLVTFLENRANFLE
;
A
#
# COMPACT_ATOMS: atom_id res chain seq x y z
N MET A 1 17.87 15.35 23.71
CA MET A 1 18.10 14.01 23.15
C MET A 1 16.80 13.55 22.49
N TRP A 2 16.66 13.81 21.19
CA TRP A 2 15.45 13.45 20.43
C TRP A 2 15.49 11.96 20.16
N LYS A 3 14.67 11.18 20.89
CA LYS A 3 14.51 9.75 20.61
C LYS A 3 13.56 9.64 19.42
N PHE A 4 14.08 9.17 18.29
CA PHE A 4 13.26 8.67 17.19
C PHE A 4 12.34 7.58 17.77
N ARG A 5 11.05 7.88 17.91
CA ARG A 5 10.08 6.85 18.27
C ARG A 5 9.78 6.11 16.97
N PRO A 6 10.11 4.81 16.82
CA PRO A 6 9.59 4.06 15.70
C PRO A 6 8.06 4.22 15.74
N PHE A 7 7.47 4.53 14.59
CA PHE A 7 6.03 4.69 14.45
C PHE A 7 5.36 3.55 15.19
N SER A 8 4.63 3.88 16.26
CA SER A 8 3.86 2.91 17.03
C SER A 8 2.92 2.22 16.06
N HIS A 9 3.11 0.92 15.84
CA HIS A 9 2.12 0.06 15.21
C HIS A 9 0.81 0.23 16.01
N ARG A 10 -0.12 1.05 15.52
CA ARG A 10 -1.52 0.70 15.70
C ARG A 10 -1.66 -0.61 14.95
N GLU A 11 -2.17 -1.64 15.61
CA GLU A 11 -2.55 -2.88 14.96
C GLU A 11 -3.66 -2.57 13.95
N SER A 12 -3.27 -2.08 12.77
CA SER A 12 -4.08 -2.20 11.56
C SER A 12 -4.33 -3.69 11.39
N ALA A 13 -5.59 -4.11 11.34
CA ALA A 13 -5.98 -5.52 11.29
C ALA A 13 -5.12 -6.27 10.26
N CYS A 14 -4.21 -7.13 10.73
CA CYS A 14 -3.14 -7.67 9.89
C CYS A 14 -3.73 -8.46 8.72
N LEU A 15 -3.56 -7.97 7.50
CA LEU A 15 -4.04 -8.63 6.29
C LEU A 15 -3.10 -9.74 5.79
N GLU A 16 -1.91 -9.88 6.37
CA GLU A 16 -0.89 -10.85 5.97
C GLU A 16 -1.42 -12.29 5.91
N GLY A 17 -1.03 -13.02 4.87
CA GLY A 17 -1.44 -14.40 4.63
C GLY A 17 -2.85 -14.55 4.04
N ARG A 18 -3.64 -13.48 3.93
CA ARG A 18 -4.99 -13.55 3.36
C ARG A 18 -4.98 -13.40 1.85
N SER A 19 -5.94 -14.04 1.19
CA SER A 19 -6.28 -13.76 -0.20
C SER A 19 -7.51 -12.86 -0.26
N ILE A 20 -7.40 -11.74 -0.96
CA ILE A 20 -8.40 -10.68 -0.97
C ILE A 20 -8.75 -10.32 -2.42
N ASP A 21 -10.04 -10.20 -2.69
CA ASP A 21 -10.57 -9.69 -3.95
C ASP A 21 -10.62 -8.15 -3.90
N VAL A 22 -9.86 -7.50 -4.79
CA VAL A 22 -9.79 -6.05 -4.94
C VAL A 22 -10.23 -5.68 -6.35
N GLY A 23 -11.50 -5.30 -6.50
CA GLY A 23 -12.10 -5.02 -7.79
C GLY A 23 -12.10 -6.27 -8.68
N ASN A 24 -11.40 -6.21 -9.81
CA ASN A 24 -11.24 -7.33 -10.75
C ASN A 24 -9.97 -8.17 -10.52
N LEU A 25 -9.23 -7.91 -9.44
CA LEU A 25 -7.96 -8.57 -9.14
C LEU A 25 -8.08 -9.34 -7.84
N LYS A 26 -7.52 -10.55 -7.80
CA LYS A 26 -7.37 -11.32 -6.57
C LYS A 26 -5.91 -11.37 -6.17
N VAL A 27 -5.60 -10.89 -4.97
CA VAL A 27 -4.23 -10.82 -4.47
C VAL A 27 -4.04 -11.65 -3.21
N HIS A 28 -2.88 -12.26 -3.06
CA HIS A 28 -2.43 -12.89 -1.83
C HIS A 28 -1.46 -11.95 -1.10
N VAL A 29 -1.83 -11.55 0.11
CA VAL A 29 -1.11 -10.57 0.93
C VAL A 29 0.08 -11.26 1.62
N ARG A 30 1.25 -10.65 1.48
CA ARG A 30 2.52 -11.08 2.07
C ARG A 30 2.95 -10.06 3.13
N ASP A 31 4.25 -9.85 3.24
CA ASP A 31 4.90 -9.07 4.28
C ASP A 31 4.46 -7.58 4.26
N PRO A 32 4.32 -6.93 5.43
CA PRO A 32 4.21 -5.48 5.49
C PRO A 32 5.54 -4.83 5.06
N ILE A 33 5.47 -3.89 4.12
CA ILE A 33 6.64 -3.21 3.53
C ILE A 33 6.73 -1.73 3.89
N GLY A 34 5.73 -1.19 4.59
CA GLY A 34 5.73 0.18 5.05
C GLY A 34 4.41 0.57 5.71
N GLY A 35 4.38 1.73 6.34
CA GLY A 35 3.15 2.23 6.95
C GLY A 35 3.36 3.32 8.00
N GLY A 36 2.24 3.84 8.49
CA GLY A 36 2.15 4.83 9.56
C GLY A 36 0.70 5.03 9.98
N PHE A 37 -0.06 5.72 9.13
CA PHE A 37 -1.53 5.87 9.26
C PHE A 37 -2.33 4.84 8.44
N SER A 38 -1.62 4.12 7.58
CA SER A 38 -2.10 3.01 6.76
C SER A 38 -1.00 1.94 6.76
N CYS A 39 -1.34 0.74 6.30
CA CYS A 39 -0.35 -0.32 6.11
C CYS A 39 -0.18 -0.59 4.62
N VAL A 40 1.07 -0.75 4.16
CA VAL A 40 1.39 -1.16 2.80
C VAL A 40 1.99 -2.55 2.86
N TYR A 41 1.41 -3.47 2.11
CA TYR A 41 1.83 -4.86 2.02
C TYR A 41 2.43 -5.16 0.66
N LEU A 42 3.40 -6.06 0.61
CA LEU A 42 3.69 -6.81 -0.59
C LEU A 42 2.51 -7.75 -0.86
N ALA A 43 2.05 -7.83 -2.10
CA ALA A 43 0.99 -8.73 -2.49
C ALA A 43 1.32 -9.38 -3.84
N HIS A 44 0.84 -10.60 -4.06
CA HIS A 44 1.05 -11.35 -5.30
C HIS A 44 -0.28 -11.58 -6.00
N ASP A 45 -0.31 -11.50 -7.32
CA ASP A 45 -1.46 -11.96 -8.11
C ASP A 45 -1.69 -13.46 -7.82
N VAL A 46 -2.93 -13.84 -7.49
CA VAL A 46 -3.27 -15.25 -7.24
C VAL A 46 -3.24 -16.07 -8.53
N VAL A 47 -3.53 -15.46 -9.67
CA VAL A 47 -3.51 -16.11 -11.00
C VAL A 47 -2.08 -16.16 -11.55
N HIS A 48 -1.32 -15.08 -11.39
CA HIS A 48 0.05 -14.95 -11.91
C HIS A 48 1.04 -14.67 -10.78
N SER A 49 1.41 -15.69 -10.01
CA SER A 49 2.20 -15.56 -8.78
C SER A 49 3.54 -14.82 -8.90
N SER A 50 4.10 -14.68 -10.11
CA SER A 50 5.30 -13.88 -10.39
C SER A 50 5.03 -12.38 -10.36
N ARG A 51 3.78 -11.95 -10.54
CA ARG A 51 3.37 -10.56 -10.57
C ARG A 51 3.15 -10.05 -9.14
N LYS A 52 4.04 -9.14 -8.72
CA LYS A 52 4.01 -8.49 -7.42
C LYS A 52 3.30 -7.14 -7.50
N TYR A 53 2.70 -6.76 -6.38
CA TYR A 53 2.00 -5.52 -6.17
C TYR A 53 2.32 -4.93 -4.80
N ALA A 54 2.20 -3.61 -4.69
CA ALA A 54 2.09 -2.94 -3.41
C ALA A 54 0.60 -2.72 -3.11
N MET A 55 0.10 -3.29 -2.01
CA MET A 55 -1.29 -3.11 -1.60
C MET A 55 -1.34 -2.21 -0.36
N LYS A 56 -1.87 -1.00 -0.52
CA LYS A 56 -2.14 -0.08 0.60
C LYS A 56 -3.52 -0.37 1.19
N HIS A 57 -3.56 -0.62 2.49
CA HIS A 57 -4.76 -0.79 3.30
C HIS A 57 -4.95 0.43 4.19
N VAL A 58 -6.09 1.10 4.03
CA VAL A 58 -6.46 2.28 4.82
C VAL A 58 -7.75 1.98 5.57
N ILE A 59 -7.73 2.22 6.88
CA ILE A 59 -8.92 2.12 7.72
C ILE A 59 -9.39 3.54 8.02
N SER A 60 -10.55 3.91 7.49
CA SER A 60 -11.20 5.20 7.67
C SER A 60 -12.27 5.08 8.77
N ASN A 61 -12.16 5.93 9.80
CA ASN A 61 -13.05 5.92 10.96
C ASN A 61 -14.15 6.99 10.88
N ASP A 62 -14.06 7.91 9.92
CA ASP A 62 -14.93 9.07 9.77
C ASP A 62 -15.05 9.46 8.28
N GLY A 63 -15.94 10.41 7.98
CA GLY A 63 -16.18 10.87 6.62
C GLY A 63 -14.98 11.60 6.01
N GLU A 64 -14.26 12.40 6.80
CA GLU A 64 -13.13 13.20 6.31
C GLU A 64 -11.97 12.30 5.85
N SER A 65 -11.63 11.28 6.64
CA SER A 65 -10.61 10.29 6.29
C SER A 65 -11.00 9.47 5.05
N LEU A 66 -12.29 9.18 4.86
CA LEU A 66 -12.78 8.54 3.64
C LEU A 66 -12.64 9.46 2.42
N GLU A 67 -13.00 10.74 2.53
CA GLU A 67 -12.86 11.72 1.45
C GLU A 67 -11.40 11.89 1.02
N LEU A 68 -10.45 11.90 1.97
CA LEU A 68 -9.03 11.93 1.67
C LEU A 68 -8.58 10.72 0.84
N VAL A 69 -9.05 9.52 1.19
CA VAL A 69 -8.76 8.30 0.42
C VAL A 69 -9.42 8.34 -0.96
N MET A 70 -10.66 8.82 -1.07
CA MET A 70 -11.33 8.97 -2.37
C MET A 70 -10.60 9.98 -3.27
N LYS A 71 -10.07 11.07 -2.69
CA LYS A 71 -9.25 12.04 -3.41
C LYS A 71 -7.93 11.43 -3.86
N GLU A 72 -7.25 10.67 -3.00
CA GLU A 72 -6.04 9.91 -3.36
C GLU A 72 -6.30 8.99 -4.57
N ILE A 73 -7.34 8.17 -4.51
CA ILE A 73 -7.74 7.27 -5.60
C ILE A 73 -8.00 8.06 -6.90
N SER A 74 -8.70 9.20 -6.80
CA SER A 74 -9.04 10.03 -7.96
C SER A 74 -7.80 10.62 -8.63
N VAL A 75 -6.83 11.11 -7.85
CA VAL A 75 -5.56 11.63 -8.34
C VAL A 75 -4.74 10.53 -9.01
N MET A 76 -4.64 9.35 -8.39
CA MET A 76 -3.91 8.23 -8.99
C MET A 76 -4.54 7.76 -10.31
N LYS A 77 -5.87 7.75 -10.42
CA LYS A 77 -6.58 7.44 -11.67
C LYS A 77 -6.31 8.47 -12.76
N LEU A 78 -6.24 9.75 -12.40
CA LEU A 78 -5.92 10.83 -13.34
C LEU A 78 -4.49 10.72 -13.90
N LEU A 79 -3.55 10.27 -13.06
CA LEU A 79 -2.11 10.25 -13.36
C LEU A 79 -1.59 8.89 -13.85
N LYS A 80 -2.48 7.90 -14.03
CA LYS A 80 -2.13 6.49 -14.28
C LYS A 80 -1.26 6.23 -15.53
N GLU A 81 -1.25 7.14 -16.50
CA GLU A 81 -0.50 6.96 -17.75
C GLU A 81 0.92 7.55 -17.69
N HIS A 82 1.28 8.26 -16.61
CA HIS A 82 2.59 8.92 -16.52
C HIS A 82 3.69 7.91 -16.14
N PRO A 83 4.81 7.82 -16.89
CA PRO A 83 5.84 6.80 -16.69
C PRO A 83 6.64 6.96 -15.37
N ASN A 84 6.58 8.15 -14.74
CA ASN A 84 7.26 8.42 -13.48
C ASN A 84 6.33 8.43 -12.25
N ILE A 85 5.08 7.97 -12.39
CA ILE A 85 4.11 7.93 -11.31
C ILE A 85 3.63 6.49 -11.13
N THR A 86 3.66 6.04 -9.88
CA THR A 86 3.20 4.70 -9.52
C THR A 86 1.75 4.48 -9.97
N LYS A 87 1.53 3.45 -10.76
CA LYS A 87 0.21 3.12 -11.32
C LYS A 87 -0.70 2.47 -10.30
N LEU A 88 -1.92 2.99 -10.19
CA LEU A 88 -3.03 2.29 -9.53
C LEU A 88 -3.57 1.21 -10.47
N ILE A 89 -3.49 -0.05 -10.06
CA ILE A 89 -3.93 -1.21 -10.81
C ILE A 89 -5.40 -1.53 -10.53
N SER A 90 -5.79 -1.52 -9.26
CA SER A 90 -7.16 -1.76 -8.81
C SER A 90 -7.40 -1.11 -7.46
N CYS A 91 -8.66 -0.86 -7.11
CA CYS A 91 -9.04 -0.39 -5.78
C CYS A 91 -10.41 -0.93 -5.36
N SER A 92 -10.63 -1.07 -4.06
CA SER A 92 -11.92 -1.43 -3.47
C SER A 92 -12.13 -0.64 -2.18
N ILE A 93 -13.39 -0.32 -1.88
CA ILE A 93 -13.80 0.26 -0.60
C ILE A 93 -14.85 -0.68 -0.01
N MET A 94 -14.54 -1.20 1.17
CA MET A 94 -15.35 -2.15 1.92
C MET A 94 -16.00 -1.43 3.09
N ASP A 95 -17.31 -1.62 3.24
CA ASP A 95 -18.03 -1.14 4.41
C ASP A 95 -17.97 -2.20 5.51
N MET A 96 -17.26 -1.90 6.60
CA MET A 96 -17.10 -2.80 7.75
C MET A 96 -18.07 -2.41 8.89
N GLY A 97 -19.11 -1.64 8.58
CA GLY A 97 -20.13 -1.17 9.51
C GLY A 97 -19.66 0.06 10.29
N ARG A 98 -18.74 -0.12 11.26
CA ARG A 98 -18.23 1.01 12.06
C ARG A 98 -17.13 1.80 11.37
N THR A 99 -16.42 1.16 10.45
CA THR A 99 -15.30 1.73 9.72
C THR A 99 -15.46 1.40 8.24
N LYS A 100 -14.80 2.17 7.38
CA LYS A 100 -14.63 1.82 5.98
C LYS A 100 -13.18 1.45 5.72
N GLU A 101 -12.96 0.37 5.01
CA GLU A 101 -11.62 -0.09 4.66
C GLU A 101 -11.41 0.10 3.17
N ALA A 102 -10.35 0.80 2.79
CA ALA A 102 -9.96 0.98 1.40
C ALA A 102 -8.71 0.17 1.11
N LEU A 103 -8.74 -0.53 -0.02
CA LEU A 103 -7.63 -1.30 -0.57
C LEU A 103 -7.23 -0.68 -1.90
N LEU A 104 -5.98 -0.24 -2.01
CA LEU A 104 -5.41 0.30 -3.24
C LEU A 104 -4.27 -0.62 -3.66
N VAL A 105 -4.43 -1.27 -4.81
CA VAL A 105 -3.39 -2.12 -5.39
C VAL A 105 -2.63 -1.32 -6.44
N MET A 106 -1.33 -1.23 -6.26
CA MET A 106 -0.40 -0.46 -7.07
C MET A 106 0.71 -1.35 -7.60
N GLU A 107 1.41 -0.89 -8.63
CA GLU A 107 2.65 -1.56 -9.04
C GLU A 107 3.67 -1.60 -7.89
N PHE A 108 4.44 -2.69 -7.84
CA PHE A 108 5.50 -2.86 -6.85
C PHE A 108 6.84 -2.39 -7.40
N CYS A 109 7.48 -1.45 -6.70
CA CYS A 109 8.85 -1.03 -6.97
C CYS A 109 9.80 -1.81 -6.06
N GLU A 110 10.71 -2.61 -6.64
CA GLU A 110 11.61 -3.47 -5.87
C GLU A 110 12.61 -2.69 -5.01
N MET A 111 12.91 -1.45 -5.40
CA MET A 111 13.86 -0.59 -4.72
C MET A 111 13.31 0.82 -4.62
N ASN A 112 13.47 1.44 -3.46
CA ASN A 112 13.22 2.86 -3.27
C ASN A 112 14.55 3.64 -3.37
N LEU A 113 14.45 4.95 -3.59
CA LEU A 113 15.62 5.80 -3.79
C LEU A 113 16.57 5.80 -2.57
N VAL A 114 16.03 5.76 -1.35
CA VAL A 114 16.83 5.77 -0.12
C VAL A 114 17.69 4.51 -0.06
N THR A 115 17.07 3.33 -0.20
CA THR A 115 17.77 2.05 -0.22
C THR A 115 18.78 1.97 -1.37
N PHE A 116 18.44 2.52 -2.55
CA PHE A 116 19.40 2.59 -3.66
C PHE A 116 20.64 3.40 -3.30
N LEU A 117 20.47 4.56 -2.67
CA LEU A 117 21.58 5.43 -2.28
C LEU A 117 22.42 4.83 -1.14
N GLU A 118 21.78 4.23 -0.15
CA GLU A 118 22.44 3.54 0.96
C GLU A 118 23.31 2.38 0.47
N ASN A 119 22.79 1.56 -0.45
CA ASN A 119 23.55 0.48 -1.06
C ASN A 119 24.81 0.99 -1.74
N ARG A 120 24.75 2.14 -2.44
CA ARG A 120 25.92 2.73 -3.10
C ARG A 120 26.94 3.29 -2.13
N ALA A 121 26.52 3.83 -0.99
CA ALA A 121 27.42 4.28 0.06
C ALA A 121 28.23 3.10 0.64
N ASN A 122 27.58 1.95 0.84
CA ASN A 122 28.23 0.75 1.39
C ASN A 122 29.23 0.09 0.43
N PHE A 123 29.18 0.38 -0.88
CA PHE A 123 30.20 -0.10 -1.84
C PHE A 123 31.48 0.74 -1.83
N LEU A 124 31.51 1.86 -1.09
CA LEU A 124 32.66 2.75 -0.98
C LEU A 124 33.45 2.58 0.33
N GLU A 125 33.03 1.66 1.20
CA GLU A 125 33.76 1.16 2.38
C GLU A 125 34.37 -0.23 2.09
#